data_AF-A0A7W2SC12-F1
#
_entry.id   AF-A0A7W2SC12-F1
#
_cell.length_a   1.000
_cell.length_b   1.000
_cell.length_c   1.000
_cell.angle_alpha   90.00
_cell.angle_beta   90.00
_cell.angle_gamma   90.00
#
_symmetry.space_group_name_H-M   'P 1'
#
loop_
_entity.id
_entity.type
_entity.pdbx_description
1 polymer ?
#
loop_
_entity_poly.entity_id
_entity_poly.type
_entity_poly.pdbx_seq_one_letter_code
_entity_poly.pdbx_strand_id
1 'polypeptide(L)'
;MITALIKSIYFALAIISYNNAINLKLENNVAAACARHILVKSEKLAQELKAKIAKGADFGQLAKKNSTCPSGKKGGDLGEFKPGQMVKAFDDVVFKKAILTVHGPIKTKFGYHLIQTIYRN
;
A
#
# COMPACT_ATOMS: atom_id res chain seq x y z
N MET A 1 -11.43 -23.00 -50.48
CA MET A 1 -11.01 -23.75 -49.26
C MET A 1 -9.80 -23.12 -48.56
N ILE A 2 -8.76 -22.67 -49.30
CA ILE A 2 -7.53 -22.07 -48.73
C ILE A 2 -7.80 -20.78 -47.91
N THR A 3 -8.75 -19.94 -48.32
CA THR A 3 -9.10 -18.69 -47.64
C THR A 3 -9.72 -18.87 -46.25
N ALA A 4 -10.38 -20.00 -45.99
CA ALA A 4 -10.96 -20.31 -44.68
C ALA A 4 -9.89 -20.71 -43.66
N LEU A 5 -8.86 -21.45 -44.11
CA LEU A 5 -7.72 -21.83 -43.29
C LEU A 5 -6.89 -20.61 -42.88
N ILE A 6 -6.67 -19.67 -43.80
CA ILE A 6 -5.94 -18.42 -43.52
C ILE A 6 -6.70 -17.55 -42.50
N LYS A 7 -8.03 -17.42 -42.63
CA LYS A 7 -8.85 -16.68 -41.64
C LYS A 7 -8.80 -17.31 -40.25
N SER A 8 -8.81 -18.64 -40.16
CA SER A 8 -8.73 -19.36 -38.88
C SER A 8 -7.40 -19.11 -38.17
N ILE A 9 -6.29 -19.12 -38.92
CA ILE A 9 -4.94 -18.85 -38.39
C ILE A 9 -4.82 -17.39 -37.92
N TYR A 10 -5.32 -16.42 -38.72
CA TYR A 10 -5.32 -15.01 -38.32
C TYR A 10 -6.16 -14.76 -37.06
N PHE A 11 -7.29 -15.46 -36.90
CA PHE A 11 -8.12 -15.35 -35.71
C PHE A 11 -7.42 -15.90 -34.46
N ALA A 12 -6.75 -17.05 -34.58
CA ALA A 12 -5.96 -17.62 -33.48
C ALA A 12 -4.79 -16.71 -33.08
N LEU A 13 -4.05 -16.16 -34.04
CA LEU A 13 -2.95 -15.21 -33.77
C LEU A 13 -3.46 -13.92 -33.11
N ALA A 14 -4.62 -13.41 -33.52
CA ALA A 14 -5.25 -12.25 -32.89
C ALA A 14 -5.66 -12.52 -31.43
N ILE A 15 -6.20 -13.71 -31.13
CA ILE A 15 -6.53 -14.13 -29.76
C ILE A 15 -5.27 -14.22 -28.90
N ILE A 16 -4.20 -14.85 -29.41
CA ILE A 16 -2.93 -14.98 -28.67
C ILE A 16 -2.34 -13.59 -28.38
N SER A 17 -2.34 -12.69 -29.37
CA SER A 17 -1.88 -11.30 -29.20
C SER A 17 -2.71 -10.54 -28.18
N TYR A 18 -4.04 -10.71 -28.19
CA TYR A 18 -4.94 -10.06 -27.24
C TYR A 18 -4.73 -10.57 -25.81
N ASN A 19 -4.63 -11.89 -25.63
CA ASN A 19 -4.36 -12.50 -24.32
C ASN A 19 -3.00 -12.09 -23.77
N ASN A 20 -1.96 -11.98 -24.61
CA ASN A 20 -0.67 -11.44 -24.20
C ASN A 20 -0.76 -9.98 -23.76
N ALA A 21 -1.50 -9.12 -24.49
CA ALA A 21 -1.68 -7.72 -24.11
C ALA A 21 -2.45 -7.57 -22.78
N ILE A 22 -3.45 -8.42 -22.52
CA ILE A 22 -4.14 -8.47 -21.22
C ILE A 22 -3.21 -8.92 -20.10
N ASN A 23 -2.42 -9.98 -20.29
CA ASN A 23 -1.47 -10.43 -19.28
C ASN A 23 -0.40 -9.38 -18.99
N LEU A 24 0.12 -8.71 -20.02
CA LEU A 24 1.10 -7.63 -19.86
C LEU A 24 0.49 -6.44 -19.10
N LYS A 25 -0.80 -6.14 -19.30
CA LYS A 25 -1.49 -5.05 -18.58
C LYS A 25 -1.82 -5.41 -17.13
N LEU A 26 -2.01 -6.70 -16.84
CA LEU A 26 -2.16 -7.23 -15.47
C LEU A 26 -0.82 -7.27 -14.73
N GLU A 27 0.28 -7.66 -15.38
CA GLU A 27 1.62 -7.65 -14.79
C GLU A 27 2.16 -6.24 -14.54
N ASN A 28 1.86 -5.28 -15.43
CA ASN A 28 2.27 -3.87 -15.25
C ASN A 28 1.42 -3.08 -14.24
N ASN A 29 0.43 -3.72 -13.62
CA ASN A 29 -0.45 -3.10 -12.62
C ASN A 29 -0.22 -3.70 -11.23
N VAL A 30 1.04 -4.01 -10.91
CA VAL A 30 1.44 -4.27 -9.52
C VAL A 30 1.36 -2.96 -8.75
N ALA A 31 0.18 -2.69 -8.19
CA ALA A 31 -0.02 -1.58 -7.28
C ALA A 31 1.02 -1.67 -6.16
N ALA A 32 1.90 -0.69 -6.08
CA ALA A 32 2.96 -0.65 -5.11
C ALA A 32 2.79 0.61 -4.28
N ALA A 33 2.84 0.48 -2.97
CA ALA A 33 2.65 1.61 -2.07
C ALA A 33 3.84 1.73 -1.13
N CYS A 34 4.28 2.95 -0.93
CA CYS A 34 5.22 3.31 0.10
C CYS A 34 4.46 4.01 1.22
N ALA A 35 4.57 3.50 2.43
CA ALA A 35 3.92 4.07 3.59
C ALA A 35 4.83 3.99 4.82
N ARG A 36 4.60 4.94 5.73
CA ARG A 36 5.20 4.92 7.06
C ARG A 36 4.12 4.71 8.11
N HIS A 37 4.48 4.07 9.21
CA HIS A 37 3.55 3.79 10.30
C HIS A 37 4.15 3.96 11.69
N ILE A 38 3.27 4.21 12.65
CA ILE A 38 3.60 4.24 14.08
C ILE A 38 2.71 3.21 14.77
N LEU A 39 3.33 2.15 15.26
CA LEU A 39 2.69 1.18 16.15
C LEU A 39 2.85 1.62 17.61
N VAL A 40 1.74 1.74 18.34
CA VAL A 40 1.70 1.98 19.79
C VAL A 40 0.74 1.02 20.47
N LYS A 41 0.97 0.68 21.74
CA LYS A 41 0.07 -0.21 22.51
C LYS A 41 -1.21 0.47 23.00
N SER A 42 -1.16 1.78 23.23
CA SER A 42 -2.26 2.57 23.82
C SER A 42 -2.98 3.40 22.77
N GLU A 43 -4.30 3.32 22.75
CA GLU A 43 -5.15 4.15 21.89
C GLU A 43 -4.99 5.63 22.17
N LYS A 44 -4.95 5.99 23.46
CA LYS A 44 -4.78 7.37 23.93
C LYS A 44 -3.48 7.96 23.38
N LEU A 45 -2.40 7.18 23.43
CA LEU A 45 -1.12 7.60 22.87
C LEU A 45 -1.22 7.79 21.35
N ALA A 46 -1.91 6.91 20.63
CA ALA A 46 -2.10 7.06 19.19
C ALA A 46 -2.89 8.34 18.85
N GLN A 47 -3.93 8.67 19.61
CA GLN A 47 -4.71 9.89 19.42
C GLN A 47 -3.87 11.15 19.72
N GLU A 48 -3.08 11.14 20.79
CA GLU A 48 -2.16 12.23 21.13
C GLU A 48 -1.12 12.46 20.03
N LEU A 49 -0.54 11.38 19.49
CA LEU A 49 0.43 11.47 18.39
C LEU A 49 -0.23 12.02 17.13
N LYS A 50 -1.45 11.57 16.80
CA LYS A 50 -2.22 12.11 15.68
C LYS A 50 -2.46 13.62 15.82
N ALA A 51 -2.83 14.07 17.02
CA ALA A 51 -3.03 15.49 17.31
C ALA A 51 -1.72 16.29 17.19
N LYS A 52 -0.58 15.73 17.63
CA LYS A 52 0.75 16.36 17.46
C LYS A 52 1.13 16.47 15.99
N ILE A 53 0.90 15.43 15.19
CA ILE A 53 1.18 15.45 13.75
C ILE A 53 0.29 16.48 13.05
N ALA A 54 -0.99 16.59 13.44
CA ALA A 54 -1.89 17.63 12.93
C ALA A 54 -1.42 19.06 13.27
N LYS A 55 -0.69 19.23 14.37
CA LYS A 55 -0.06 20.51 14.77
C LYS A 55 1.28 20.78 14.07
N GLY A 56 1.73 19.90 13.16
CA GLY A 56 3.00 20.05 12.43
C GLY A 56 4.19 19.34 13.05
N ALA A 57 3.99 18.43 14.01
CA ALA A 57 5.10 17.62 14.53
C ALA A 57 5.61 16.63 13.48
N ASP A 58 6.93 16.39 13.47
CA ASP A 58 7.57 15.45 12.56
C ASP A 58 7.17 13.99 12.87
N PHE A 59 6.54 13.34 11.90
CA PHE A 59 6.10 11.94 12.01
C PHE A 59 7.27 10.98 12.28
N GLY A 60 8.41 11.18 11.61
CA GLY A 60 9.57 10.32 11.73
C GLY A 60 10.20 10.39 13.12
N GLN A 61 10.26 11.58 13.72
CA GLN A 61 10.71 11.74 15.10
C GLN A 61 9.75 11.09 16.10
N LEU A 62 8.44 11.26 15.90
CA LEU A 62 7.44 10.62 16.75
C LEU A 62 7.48 9.09 16.62
N ALA A 63 7.68 8.57 15.41
CA ALA A 63 7.86 7.16 15.15
C ALA A 63 9.11 6.59 15.83
N LYS A 64 10.26 7.29 15.74
CA LYS A 64 11.50 6.90 16.43
C LYS A 64 11.35 6.83 17.94
N LYS A 65 10.58 7.76 18.53
CA LYS A 65 10.40 7.86 19.98
C LYS A 65 9.34 6.91 20.53
N ASN A 66 8.24 6.68 19.80
CA ASN A 66 7.05 6.01 20.34
C ASN A 66 6.75 4.67 19.69
N SER A 67 7.31 4.38 18.50
CA SER A 67 6.94 3.15 17.81
C SER A 67 7.59 1.93 18.43
N THR A 68 6.79 0.90 18.71
CA THR A 68 7.26 -0.42 19.13
C THR A 68 7.69 -1.33 17.98
N CYS A 69 7.58 -0.88 16.72
CA CYS A 69 8.00 -1.66 15.55
C CYS A 69 9.50 -1.42 15.25
N PRO A 70 10.25 -2.42 14.74
CA PRO A 70 11.64 -2.22 14.31
C PRO A 70 11.82 -1.10 13.27
N SER A 71 10.80 -0.86 12.44
CA SER A 71 10.72 0.26 11.49
C SER A 71 10.73 1.64 12.17
N GLY A 72 10.40 1.72 13.46
CA GLY A 72 10.49 2.93 14.27
C GLY A 72 11.88 3.58 14.19
N LYS A 73 12.96 2.79 14.14
CA LYS A 73 14.34 3.30 13.98
C LYS A 73 14.54 4.09 12.68
N LYS A 74 13.81 3.73 11.62
CA LYS A 74 13.80 4.42 10.32
C LYS A 74 12.70 5.50 10.23
N GLY A 75 12.16 5.95 11.35
CA GLY A 75 11.05 6.92 11.33
C GLY A 75 9.71 6.31 10.92
N GLY A 76 9.55 4.99 11.13
CA GLY A 76 8.32 4.27 10.79
C GLY A 76 8.22 3.88 9.33
N ASP A 77 9.25 4.12 8.53
CA ASP A 77 9.26 3.78 7.11
C ASP A 77 9.27 2.25 6.90
N LEU A 78 8.32 1.77 6.10
CA LEU A 78 8.19 0.37 5.71
C LEU A 78 8.78 0.10 4.32
N GLY A 79 9.13 1.14 3.56
CA GLY A 79 9.51 1.01 2.16
C GLY A 79 8.31 0.71 1.27
N GLU A 80 8.60 0.15 0.10
CA GLU A 80 7.61 -0.18 -0.92
C GLU A 80 7.08 -1.61 -0.72
N PHE A 81 5.77 -1.75 -0.65
CA PHE A 81 5.08 -3.04 -0.49
C PHE A 81 3.89 -3.16 -1.44
N LYS A 82 3.53 -4.41 -1.72
CA LYS A 82 2.40 -4.78 -2.57
C LYS A 82 1.15 -5.07 -1.73
N PRO A 83 -0.07 -4.92 -2.29
CA PRO A 83 -1.29 -5.33 -1.60
C PRO A 83 -1.23 -6.83 -1.27
N GLY A 84 -1.64 -7.18 -0.06
CA GLY A 84 -1.60 -8.53 0.48
C GLY A 84 -0.36 -8.86 1.30
N GLN A 85 0.65 -7.98 1.34
CA GLN A 85 1.86 -8.21 2.15
C GLN A 85 1.68 -7.78 3.62
N MET A 86 0.74 -6.89 3.91
CA MET A 86 0.48 -6.38 5.24
C MET A 86 -0.89 -6.84 5.75
N VAL A 87 -1.20 -6.51 7.02
CA VAL A 87 -2.52 -6.83 7.58
C VAL A 87 -3.62 -6.15 6.77
N LYS A 88 -4.74 -6.84 6.56
CA LYS A 88 -5.84 -6.35 5.71
C LYS A 88 -6.29 -4.92 6.04
N ALA A 89 -6.38 -4.58 7.33
CA ALA A 89 -6.77 -3.23 7.77
C ALA A 89 -5.75 -2.14 7.37
N PHE A 90 -4.48 -2.50 7.28
CA PHE A 90 -3.41 -1.62 6.85
C PHE A 90 -3.49 -1.38 5.34
N ASP A 91 -3.58 -2.46 4.56
CA ASP A 91 -3.73 -2.38 3.10
C ASP A 91 -4.98 -1.61 2.70
N ASP A 92 -6.11 -1.88 3.34
CA ASP A 92 -7.35 -1.16 3.06
C ASP A 92 -7.16 0.36 3.27
N VAL A 93 -6.35 0.78 4.24
CA VAL A 93 -6.09 2.20 4.44
C VAL A 93 -5.10 2.75 3.42
N VAL A 94 -4.00 2.04 3.16
CA VAL A 94 -2.99 2.51 2.20
C VAL A 94 -3.55 2.60 0.78
N PHE A 95 -4.32 1.60 0.35
CA PHE A 95 -4.82 1.49 -1.02
C PHE A 95 -6.21 2.13 -1.22
N LYS A 96 -6.99 2.42 -0.17
CA LYS A 96 -8.30 3.10 -0.34
C LYS A 96 -8.31 4.56 0.10
N LYS A 97 -7.42 4.99 0.99
CA LYS A 97 -7.43 6.35 1.53
C LYS A 97 -6.50 7.29 0.76
N ALA A 98 -6.65 8.58 1.04
CA ALA A 98 -5.84 9.62 0.44
C ALA A 98 -4.35 9.46 0.83
N ILE A 99 -3.47 9.64 -0.15
CA ILE A 99 -2.03 9.72 0.06
C ILE A 99 -1.66 10.99 0.84
N LEU A 100 -0.46 11.01 1.40
CA LEU A 100 0.13 12.07 2.23
C LEU A 100 -0.65 12.44 3.50
N THR A 101 -1.75 11.75 3.78
CA THR A 101 -2.59 11.98 4.96
C THR A 101 -2.33 10.91 6.03
N VAL A 102 -2.35 11.31 7.29
CA VAL A 102 -2.24 10.38 8.43
C VAL A 102 -3.61 9.79 8.76
N HIS A 103 -3.73 8.49 8.55
CA HIS A 103 -4.91 7.68 8.86
C HIS A 103 -4.71 6.89 10.14
N GLY A 104 -5.81 6.66 10.86
CA GLY A 104 -5.81 5.94 12.13
C GLY A 104 -6.41 6.76 13.29
N PRO A 105 -6.39 6.22 14.51
CA PRO A 105 -5.71 4.98 14.92
C PRO A 105 -6.44 3.70 14.49
N ILE A 106 -5.71 2.75 13.90
CA ILE A 106 -6.25 1.44 13.47
C ILE A 106 -5.87 0.38 14.49
N LYS A 107 -6.87 -0.28 15.07
CA LYS A 107 -6.66 -1.38 16.00
C LYS A 107 -6.33 -2.67 15.26
N THR A 108 -5.23 -3.31 15.63
CA THR A 108 -4.82 -4.63 15.16
C THR A 108 -4.45 -5.51 16.37
N LYS A 109 -4.05 -6.76 16.11
CA LYS A 109 -3.54 -7.67 17.16
C LYS A 109 -2.25 -7.17 17.83
N PHE A 110 -1.50 -6.28 17.17
CA PHE A 110 -0.24 -5.75 17.70
C PHE A 110 -0.42 -4.45 18.51
N GLY A 111 -1.58 -3.80 18.39
CA GLY A 111 -1.87 -2.51 19.03
C GLY A 111 -2.59 -1.56 18.09
N TYR A 112 -2.27 -0.27 18.18
CA TYR A 112 -2.84 0.80 17.38
C TYR A 112 -1.81 1.33 16.38
N HIS A 113 -2.22 1.42 15.12
CA HIS A 113 -1.39 1.90 14.02
C HIS A 113 -1.87 3.27 13.54
N LEU A 114 -0.94 4.22 13.45
CA LEU A 114 -1.10 5.41 12.62
C LEU A 114 -0.35 5.17 11.32
N ILE A 115 -1.00 5.41 10.18
CA ILE A 115 -0.45 5.09 8.86
C ILE A 115 -0.45 6.37 8.04
N GLN A 116 0.65 6.64 7.36
CA GLN A 116 0.73 7.70 6.36
C GLN A 116 1.28 7.11 5.08
N THR A 117 0.45 7.10 4.05
CA THR A 117 0.88 6.72 2.71
C THR A 117 1.71 7.85 2.12
N ILE A 118 2.92 7.56 1.67
CA ILE A 118 3.80 8.53 1.01
C ILE A 118 3.52 8.54 -0.49
N TYR A 119 3.50 7.35 -1.09
CA TYR A 119 3.30 7.17 -2.52
C TYR A 119 2.51 5.88 -2.79
N ARG A 120 1.79 5.87 -3.91
CA ARG A 120 1.10 4.69 -4.45
C ARG A 120 1.16 4.75 -5.98
N ASN A 121 1.62 3.68 -6.60
CA ASN A 121 1.52 3.39 -8.03
C ASN A 121 0.21 2.66 -8.33
#